data_AF-A0A653VKE1-F1
#
_entry.id   AF-A0A653VKE1-F1
#
_cell.length_a   1.000
_cell.length_b   1.000
_cell.length_c   1.000
_cell.angle_alpha   90.00
_cell.angle_beta   90.00
_cell.angle_gamma   90.00
#
_symmetry.space_group_name_H-M   'P 1'
#
loop_
_entity.id
_entity.type
_entity.pdbx_description
1 polymer ?
#
loop_
_entity_poly.entity_id
_entity_poly.type
_entity_poly.pdbx_seq_one_letter_code
_entity_poly.pdbx_strand_id
1 'polypeptide(L)'
;MRIGVKLKFWLFRNYWWLLGTILVGAVAFLLCAETSITSIATVAGSVLSVIYFIQKQRLEELKLFRELFKEFNSRYDGMNENLASIISKDNTPLTSEEESSLIDYFNLCGEEHLYYELGYIDPVVWKSWCNGMKSIIETPRIKPLWEAEKATSSYYGISL
;
A
#
# COMPACT_ATOMS: atom_id res chain seq x y z
N MET A 1 -7.80 8.14 5.87
CA MET A 1 -7.16 6.80 5.88
C MET A 1 -8.24 5.72 6.03
N ARG A 2 -8.43 4.84 5.04
CA ARG A 2 -9.50 3.82 5.08
C ARG A 2 -9.23 2.76 6.16
N ILE A 3 -10.20 2.56 7.04
CA ILE A 3 -10.14 1.56 8.14
C ILE A 3 -9.88 0.15 7.59
N GLY A 4 -10.43 -0.18 6.42
CA GLY A 4 -10.28 -1.49 5.78
C GLY A 4 -8.82 -1.86 5.46
N VAL A 5 -8.01 -0.91 5.00
CA VAL A 5 -6.59 -1.16 4.68
C VAL A 5 -5.82 -1.51 5.94
N LYS A 6 -5.95 -0.70 7.00
CA LYS A 6 -5.33 -0.98 8.30
C LYS A 6 -5.74 -2.33 8.87
N LEU A 7 -7.03 -2.67 8.76
CA LEU A 7 -7.54 -3.95 9.25
C LEU A 7 -6.93 -5.13 8.49
N LYS A 8 -6.84 -5.05 7.15
CA LYS A 8 -6.19 -6.06 6.30
C LYS A 8 -4.73 -6.31 6.73
N PHE A 9 -3.93 -5.25 6.82
CA PHE A 9 -2.53 -5.36 7.24
C PHE A 9 -2.38 -5.85 8.69
N TRP A 10 -3.31 -5.46 9.58
CA TRP A 10 -3.35 -6.00 10.94
C TRP A 10 -3.63 -7.51 10.94
N LEU A 11 -4.60 -8.00 10.16
CA LEU A 11 -4.89 -9.43 10.03
C LEU A 11 -3.67 -10.19 9.50
N PHE A 12 -3.02 -9.70 8.44
CA PHE A 12 -1.80 -10.35 7.90
C PHE A 12 -0.58 -10.26 8.80
N ARG A 13 -0.54 -9.34 9.76
CA ARG A 13 0.50 -9.33 10.79
C ARG A 13 0.22 -10.34 11.91
N ASN A 14 -1.05 -10.66 12.15
CA ASN A 14 -1.52 -11.42 13.30
C ASN A 14 -2.06 -12.83 12.97
N TYR A 15 -2.16 -13.20 11.68
CA TYR A 15 -2.82 -14.45 11.29
C TYR A 15 -2.19 -15.71 11.89
N TRP A 16 -0.87 -15.73 12.15
CA TRP A 16 -0.20 -16.91 12.69
C TRP A 16 -0.77 -17.34 14.05
N TRP A 17 -0.93 -16.40 14.98
CA TRP A 17 -1.48 -16.72 16.30
C TRP A 17 -3.00 -16.91 16.23
N LEU A 18 -3.71 -16.14 15.40
CA LEU A 18 -5.16 -16.33 15.17
C LEU A 18 -5.44 -17.76 14.67
N LEU A 19 -4.71 -18.22 13.65
CA LEU A 19 -4.86 -19.57 13.11
C LEU A 19 -4.41 -20.64 14.11
N GLY A 20 -3.34 -20.39 14.87
CA GLY A 20 -2.92 -21.26 15.97
C GLY A 20 -4.03 -21.44 17.02
N THR A 21 -4.66 -20.36 17.45
CA THR A 21 -5.76 -20.41 18.44
C THR A 21 -6.99 -21.14 17.90
N ILE A 22 -7.33 -20.93 16.62
CA ILE A 22 -8.45 -21.63 15.97
C ILE A 22 -8.17 -23.13 15.87
N LEU A 23 -6.96 -23.51 15.47
CA LEU A 23 -6.57 -24.92 15.36
C LEU A 23 -6.60 -25.62 16.72
N VAL A 24 -6.01 -25.01 17.75
CA VAL A 24 -6.01 -25.56 19.11
C VAL A 24 -7.44 -25.69 19.65
N GLY A 25 -8.28 -24.67 19.46
CA GLY A 25 -9.68 -24.71 19.87
C GLY A 25 -10.49 -25.79 19.15
N ALA A 26 -10.29 -25.95 17.83
CA ALA A 26 -10.95 -26.99 17.05
C ALA A 26 -10.54 -28.40 17.50
N VAL A 27 -9.25 -28.64 17.74
CA VAL A 27 -8.76 -29.93 18.24
C VAL A 27 -9.30 -30.21 19.64
N ALA A 28 -9.27 -29.24 20.55
CA ALA A 28 -9.78 -29.39 21.91
C ALA A 28 -11.28 -29.73 21.91
N PHE A 29 -12.08 -29.03 21.09
CA PHE A 29 -13.51 -29.31 20.95
C PHE A 29 -13.78 -30.75 20.47
N LEU A 30 -13.04 -31.22 19.47
CA LEU A 30 -13.24 -32.57 18.92
C LEU A 30 -12.84 -33.68 19.88
N LEU A 31 -11.81 -33.44 20.72
CA LEU A 31 -11.42 -34.34 21.80
C LEU A 31 -12.49 -34.40 22.89
N CYS A 32 -13.06 -33.26 23.28
CA CYS A 32 -14.17 -33.22 24.24
C CYS A 32 -15.46 -33.87 23.73
N ALA A 33 -15.68 -33.87 22.42
CA ALA A 33 -16.87 -34.44 21.79
C ALA A 33 -16.76 -35.96 21.52
N GLU A 34 -15.68 -36.63 21.92
CA GLU A 34 -15.41 -38.07 21.69
C GLU A 34 -15.63 -38.50 20.22
N THR A 35 -15.28 -37.61 19.29
CA THR A 35 -15.54 -37.80 17.86
C THR A 35 -14.59 -38.82 17.22
N SER A 36 -15.02 -39.40 16.10
CA SER A 36 -14.18 -40.34 15.34
C SER A 36 -12.88 -39.68 14.84
N ILE A 37 -11.80 -40.46 14.74
CA ILE A 37 -10.52 -40.00 14.18
C ILE A 37 -10.69 -39.42 12.76
N THR A 38 -11.61 -39.97 11.97
CA THR A 38 -11.91 -39.47 10.62
C THR A 38 -12.42 -38.02 10.67
N SER A 39 -13.33 -37.70 11.60
CA SER A 39 -13.83 -36.33 11.79
C SER A 39 -12.71 -35.37 12.20
N ILE A 40 -11.80 -35.82 13.08
CA ILE A 40 -10.62 -35.06 13.50
C ILE A 40 -9.71 -34.76 12.31
N ALA A 41 -9.41 -35.78 11.50
CA ALA A 41 -8.58 -35.64 10.32
C ALA A 41 -9.19 -34.69 9.28
N THR A 42 -10.51 -34.76 9.05
CA THR A 42 -11.21 -33.85 8.14
C THR A 42 -11.12 -32.40 8.61
N VAL A 43 -11.42 -32.11 9.88
CA VAL A 43 -11.36 -30.75 10.41
C VAL A 43 -9.93 -30.21 10.37
N ALA A 44 -8.95 -31.02 10.79
CA ALA A 44 -7.54 -30.63 10.72
C ALA A 44 -7.11 -30.34 9.28
N GLY A 45 -7.48 -31.18 8.33
CA GLY A 45 -7.23 -30.98 6.90
C GLY A 45 -7.84 -29.67 6.38
N SER A 46 -9.11 -29.38 6.72
CA SER A 46 -9.77 -28.14 6.33
C SER A 46 -9.07 -26.90 6.90
N VAL A 47 -8.69 -26.92 8.17
CA VAL A 47 -7.95 -25.80 8.80
C VAL A 47 -6.59 -25.61 8.12
N LEU A 48 -5.86 -26.69 7.83
CA LEU A 48 -4.59 -26.62 7.10
C LEU A 48 -4.76 -26.05 5.69
N SER A 49 -5.82 -26.42 4.96
CA SER A 49 -6.12 -25.85 3.64
C SER A 49 -6.38 -24.35 3.70
N VAL A 50 -7.13 -23.88 4.70
CA VAL A 50 -7.38 -22.44 4.92
C VAL A 50 -6.08 -21.71 5.25
N ILE A 51 -5.23 -22.28 6.12
CA ILE A 51 -3.92 -21.72 6.46
C ILE A 51 -3.06 -21.57 5.19
N TYR A 52 -2.96 -22.64 4.41
CA TYR A 52 -2.19 -22.64 3.16
C TYR A 52 -2.70 -21.58 2.18
N PHE A 53 -4.02 -21.46 2.01
CA PHE A 53 -4.62 -20.47 1.14
C PHE A 53 -4.30 -19.03 1.58
N ILE A 54 -4.43 -18.71 2.87
CA ILE A 54 -4.09 -17.39 3.42
C ILE A 54 -2.60 -17.08 3.22
N GLN A 55 -1.72 -18.05 3.49
CA GLN A 55 -0.28 -17.89 3.27
C GLN A 55 0.05 -17.65 1.80
N LYS A 56 -0.58 -18.40 0.90
CA LYS A 56 -0.40 -18.27 -0.54
C LYS A 56 -0.88 -16.90 -1.03
N GLN A 57 -2.06 -16.45 -0.61
CA GLN A 57 -2.56 -15.12 -0.93
C GLN A 57 -1.60 -14.03 -0.44
N ARG A 58 -1.13 -14.11 0.80
CA ARG A 58 -0.16 -13.17 1.37
C ARG A 58 1.13 -13.11 0.56
N LEU A 59 1.62 -14.27 0.10
CA LEU A 59 2.83 -14.35 -0.72
C LEU A 59 2.64 -13.64 -2.07
N GLU A 60 1.51 -13.85 -2.74
CA GLU A 60 1.23 -13.18 -4.02
C GLU A 60 1.07 -11.67 -3.84
N GLU A 61 0.39 -11.22 -2.78
CA GLU A 61 0.31 -9.79 -2.47
C GLU A 61 1.66 -9.16 -2.15
N LEU A 62 2.56 -9.89 -1.47
CA LEU A 62 3.92 -9.41 -1.19
C LEU A 62 4.77 -9.29 -2.47
N LYS A 63 4.59 -10.20 -3.43
CA LYS A 63 5.25 -10.10 -4.74
C LYS A 63 4.74 -8.89 -5.51
N LEU A 64 3.42 -8.70 -5.58
CA LEU A 64 2.82 -7.54 -6.22
C LEU A 64 3.30 -6.24 -5.56
N PHE A 65 3.32 -6.18 -4.22
CA PHE A 65 3.89 -5.04 -3.51
C PHE A 65 5.35 -4.78 -3.91
N ARG A 66 6.19 -5.83 -3.96
CA ARG A 66 7.60 -5.69 -4.36
C ARG A 66 7.74 -5.19 -5.81
N GLU A 67 6.89 -5.64 -6.71
CA GLU A 67 6.87 -5.20 -8.12
C GLU A 67 6.49 -3.71 -8.21
N LEU A 68 5.37 -3.32 -7.61
CA LEU A 68 4.92 -1.93 -7.53
C LEU A 68 5.98 -1.03 -6.88
N PHE A 69 6.53 -1.45 -5.74
CA PHE A 69 7.57 -0.71 -5.04
C PHE A 69 8.79 -0.50 -5.93
N LYS A 70 9.23 -1.53 -6.66
CA LYS A 70 10.36 -1.41 -7.58
C LYS A 70 10.05 -0.47 -8.75
N GLU A 71 8.86 -0.58 -9.34
CA GLU A 71 8.43 0.25 -10.47
C GLU A 71 8.35 1.73 -10.09
N PHE A 72 7.67 2.05 -8.98
CA PHE A 72 7.55 3.43 -8.51
C PHE A 72 8.89 4.05 -8.15
N ASN A 73 9.75 3.33 -7.43
CA ASN A 73 11.09 3.84 -7.13
C ASN A 73 11.91 4.07 -8.41
N SER A 74 11.84 3.16 -9.39
CA SER A 74 12.56 3.33 -10.65
C SER A 74 12.07 4.56 -11.44
N ARG A 75 10.76 4.83 -11.43
CA ARG A 75 10.20 6.04 -12.06
C ARG A 75 10.61 7.29 -11.31
N TYR A 76 10.53 7.27 -9.99
CA TYR A 76 10.97 8.37 -9.14
C TYR A 76 12.47 8.67 -9.33
N ASP A 77 13.32 7.66 -9.39
CA ASP A 77 14.76 7.79 -9.65
C ASP A 77 15.03 8.47 -11.00
N GLY A 78 14.18 8.22 -12.01
CA GLY A 78 14.29 8.89 -13.31
C GLY A 78 13.90 10.38 -13.31
N MET A 79 13.23 10.87 -12.27
CA MET A 79 12.76 12.26 -12.18
C MET A 79 13.35 13.06 -11.00
N ASN A 80 13.95 12.40 -10.02
CA ASN A 80 14.34 13.01 -8.74
C ASN A 80 15.34 14.17 -8.89
N GLU A 81 16.34 14.05 -9.78
CA GLU A 81 17.34 15.10 -10.04
C GLU A 81 16.70 16.33 -10.67
N ASN A 82 15.78 16.11 -11.63
CA ASN A 82 15.04 17.19 -12.26
C ASN A 82 14.12 17.88 -11.24
N LEU A 83 13.39 17.13 -10.43
CA LEU A 83 12.57 17.68 -9.33
C LEU A 83 13.42 18.49 -8.35
N ALA A 84 14.59 18.00 -7.95
CA ALA A 84 15.51 18.74 -7.09
C ALA A 84 15.99 20.05 -7.73
N SER A 85 16.24 20.05 -9.05
CA SER A 85 16.59 21.26 -9.79
C SER A 85 15.45 22.28 -9.83
N ILE A 86 14.20 21.84 -9.89
CA ILE A 86 13.02 22.70 -9.87
C ILE A 86 12.80 23.31 -8.47
N ILE A 87 12.97 22.49 -7.43
CA ILE A 87 12.76 22.88 -6.02
C ILE A 87 13.83 23.85 -5.53
N SER A 88 15.07 23.71 -5.99
CA SER A 88 16.20 24.55 -5.59
C SER A 88 16.21 25.95 -6.20
N LYS A 89 15.35 26.22 -7.19
CA LYS A 89 15.22 27.55 -7.79
C LYS A 89 14.49 28.50 -6.86
N ASP A 90 14.84 29.78 -6.95
CA ASP A 90 14.11 30.86 -6.31
C ASP A 90 12.64 30.88 -6.78
N ASN A 91 11.79 31.65 -6.09
CA ASN A 91 10.33 31.69 -6.30
C ASN A 91 9.91 32.43 -7.60
N THR A 92 10.56 32.12 -8.72
CA THR A 92 10.21 32.57 -10.07
C THR A 92 9.05 31.74 -10.63
N PRO A 93 8.35 32.18 -11.69
CA PRO A 93 7.32 31.36 -12.34
C PRO A 93 7.89 30.05 -12.90
N LEU A 94 7.12 28.97 -12.89
CA LEU A 94 7.49 27.70 -13.54
C LEU A 94 7.57 27.89 -15.07
N THR A 95 8.53 27.24 -15.71
CA THR A 95 8.53 27.10 -17.19
C THR A 95 7.63 25.93 -17.59
N SER A 96 7.21 25.89 -18.85
CA SER A 96 6.38 24.80 -19.38
C SER A 96 7.01 23.42 -19.20
N GLU A 97 8.34 23.31 -19.30
CA GLU A 97 9.08 22.06 -19.10
C GLU A 97 9.08 21.63 -17.63
N GLU A 98 9.18 22.58 -16.70
CA GLU A 98 9.11 22.29 -15.27
C GLU A 98 7.69 21.88 -14.86
N GLU A 99 6.67 22.55 -15.39
CA GLU A 99 5.28 22.16 -15.18
C GLU A 99 5.02 20.74 -15.68
N SER A 100 5.47 20.41 -16.90
CA SER A 100 5.35 19.04 -17.43
C SER A 100 6.03 18.02 -16.51
N SER A 101 7.23 18.34 -16.02
CA SER A 101 7.98 17.45 -15.13
C SER A 101 7.27 17.23 -13.78
N LEU A 102 6.62 18.28 -13.26
CA LEU A 102 5.82 18.20 -12.03
C LEU A 102 4.53 17.41 -12.25
N ILE A 103 3.88 17.56 -13.40
CA ILE A 103 2.69 16.77 -13.76
C ILE A 103 3.03 15.28 -13.83
N ASP A 104 4.17 14.90 -14.41
CA ASP A 104 4.65 13.52 -14.41
C ASP A 104 4.86 12.97 -12.98
N TYR A 105 5.39 13.79 -12.09
CA TYR A 105 5.53 13.45 -10.67
C TYR A 105 4.16 13.32 -9.96
N PHE A 106 3.22 14.22 -10.24
CA PHE A 106 1.87 14.15 -9.67
C PHE A 106 1.10 12.92 -10.15
N ASN A 107 1.27 12.54 -11.41
CA ASN A 107 0.76 11.28 -11.96
C ASN A 107 1.30 10.08 -11.17
N LEU A 108 2.61 10.02 -10.94
CA LEU A 108 3.22 8.98 -10.11
C LEU A 108 2.62 8.95 -8.69
N CYS A 109 2.49 10.10 -8.03
CA CYS A 109 1.88 10.20 -6.69
C CYS A 109 0.43 9.70 -6.69
N GLY A 110 -0.33 10.00 -7.74
CA GLY A 110 -1.70 9.53 -7.92
C GLY A 110 -1.78 8.01 -8.07
N GLU A 111 -0.90 7.42 -8.89
CA GLU A 111 -0.82 5.98 -9.05
C GLU A 111 -0.45 5.28 -7.73
N GLU A 112 0.54 5.79 -7.00
CA GLU A 112 0.89 5.28 -5.67
C GLU A 112 -0.30 5.35 -4.70
N HIS A 113 -1.06 6.46 -4.71
CA HIS A 113 -2.28 6.60 -3.92
C HIS A 113 -3.34 5.56 -4.29
N LEU A 114 -3.54 5.30 -5.59
CA LEU A 114 -4.49 4.31 -6.07
C LEU A 114 -4.16 2.91 -5.50
N TYR A 115 -2.90 2.47 -5.62
CA TYR A 115 -2.49 1.16 -5.10
C TYR A 115 -2.50 1.08 -3.58
N TYR A 116 -2.36 2.21 -2.90
CA TYR A 116 -2.56 2.30 -1.46
C TYR A 116 -4.04 2.12 -1.09
N GLU A 117 -4.95 2.80 -1.78
CA GLU A 117 -6.40 2.68 -1.54
C GLU A 117 -6.93 1.28 -1.86
N LEU A 118 -6.31 0.59 -2.82
CA LEU A 118 -6.56 -0.84 -3.10
C LEU A 118 -5.95 -1.79 -2.04
N GLY A 119 -5.13 -1.26 -1.13
CA GLY A 119 -4.57 -1.99 -0.01
C GLY A 119 -3.36 -2.87 -0.36
N TYR A 120 -2.62 -2.52 -1.42
CA TYR A 120 -1.38 -3.21 -1.80
C TYR A 120 -0.12 -2.59 -1.20
N ILE A 121 -0.18 -1.32 -0.81
CA ILE A 121 0.93 -0.61 -0.17
C ILE A 121 0.73 -0.60 1.35
N ASP A 122 1.77 -0.98 2.08
CA ASP A 122 1.76 -0.97 3.54
C ASP A 122 1.52 0.46 4.09
N PRO A 123 0.65 0.64 5.10
CA PRO A 123 0.37 1.97 5.66
C PRO A 123 1.59 2.73 6.18
N VAL A 124 2.64 2.03 6.65
CA VAL A 124 3.89 2.64 7.09
C VAL A 124 4.68 3.17 5.91
N VAL A 125 4.73 2.42 4.81
CA VAL A 125 5.39 2.85 3.56
C VAL A 125 4.66 4.05 2.97
N TRP A 126 3.33 3.96 2.85
CA TRP A 126 2.51 5.06 2.34
C TRP A 126 2.70 6.35 3.15
N LYS A 127 2.75 6.25 4.48
CA LYS A 127 3.00 7.40 5.35
C LYS A 127 4.34 8.08 5.03
N SER A 128 5.40 7.31 4.79
CA SER A 128 6.71 7.84 4.42
C SER A 128 6.67 8.53 3.06
N TRP A 129 5.98 7.95 2.08
CA TRP A 129 5.81 8.53 0.75
C TRP A 129 5.02 9.84 0.80
N CYS A 130 3.89 9.89 1.52
CA CYS A 130 3.14 11.13 1.74
C CYS A 130 4.00 12.25 2.33
N ASN A 131 4.90 11.93 3.28
CA ASN A 131 5.79 12.95 3.84
C ASN A 131 6.75 13.51 2.78
N GLY A 132 7.28 12.64 1.90
CA GLY A 132 8.08 13.06 0.75
C GLY A 132 7.29 13.95 -0.21
N MET A 133 6.09 13.52 -0.60
CA MET A 133 5.18 14.30 -1.46
C MET A 133 4.90 15.69 -0.89
N LYS A 134 4.59 15.78 0.41
CA LYS A 134 4.35 17.06 1.10
C LYS A 134 5.54 17.99 0.99
N SER A 135 6.76 17.47 1.24
CA SER A 135 7.96 18.31 1.19
C SER A 135 8.19 18.96 -0.18
N ILE A 136 7.74 18.31 -1.26
CA ILE A 136 7.83 18.84 -2.63
C ILE A 136 6.65 19.78 -2.91
N ILE A 137 5.42 19.31 -2.70
CA ILE A 137 4.18 20.03 -3.05
C ILE A 137 3.99 21.31 -2.23
N GLU A 138 4.45 21.35 -0.98
CA GLU A 138 4.35 22.53 -0.13
C GLU A 138 5.32 23.65 -0.53
N THR A 139 6.23 23.39 -1.48
CA THR A 139 7.09 24.43 -2.06
C THR A 139 6.23 25.55 -2.67
N PRO A 140 6.42 26.83 -2.30
CA PRO A 140 5.55 27.93 -2.73
C PRO A 140 5.36 28.05 -4.24
N ARG A 141 6.39 27.70 -5.01
CA ARG A 141 6.41 27.71 -6.49
C ARG A 141 5.57 26.58 -7.10
N ILE A 142 5.51 25.43 -6.43
CA ILE A 142 4.87 24.19 -6.93
C ILE A 142 3.41 24.10 -6.48
N LYS A 143 3.12 24.57 -5.26
CA LYS A 143 1.80 24.49 -4.65
C LYS A 143 0.65 25.01 -5.54
N PRO A 144 0.78 26.15 -6.24
CA PRO A 144 -0.31 26.64 -7.10
C PRO A 144 -0.64 25.67 -8.24
N LEU A 145 0.37 25.06 -8.87
CA LEU A 145 0.17 24.07 -9.93
C LEU A 145 -0.54 22.83 -9.37
N TRP A 146 -0.10 22.34 -8.21
CA TRP A 146 -0.73 21.21 -7.55
C TRP A 146 -2.22 21.45 -7.27
N GLU A 147 -2.59 22.60 -6.71
CA GLU A 147 -3.99 22.91 -6.40
C GLU A 147 -4.83 23.05 -7.69
N ALA A 148 -4.25 23.61 -8.76
CA ALA A 148 -4.92 23.70 -10.06
C ALA A 148 -5.21 22.32 -10.66
N GLU A 149 -4.20 21.44 -10.68
CA GLU A 149 -4.36 20.08 -11.21
C GLU A 149 -5.32 19.27 -10.33
N LYS A 150 -5.23 19.38 -9.01
CA LYS A 150 -6.13 18.67 -8.08
C LYS A 150 -7.59 19.09 -8.23
N ALA A 151 -7.86 20.35 -8.58
CA ALA A 151 -9.22 20.84 -8.82
C ALA A 151 -9.92 20.14 -10.00
N THR A 152 -9.15 19.55 -10.91
CA THR A 152 -9.68 18.75 -12.04
C THR A 152 -10.18 17.36 -11.63
N SER A 153 -10.10 17.00 -10.34
CA SER A 153 -10.36 15.65 -9.82
C SER A 153 -9.40 14.58 -10.34
N SER A 154 -8.20 14.99 -10.79
CA SER A 154 -7.10 14.10 -11.16
C SER A 154 -6.44 13.46 -9.92
N TYR A 155 -5.58 12.46 -10.16
CA TYR A 155 -4.77 11.78 -9.12
C TYR A 155 -5.57 11.01 -8.05
N TYR A 156 -6.72 10.46 -8.46
CA TYR A 156 -7.48 9.48 -7.67
C TYR A 156 -7.88 9.96 -6.26
N GLY A 157 -8.12 11.26 -6.09
CA GLY A 157 -8.58 11.84 -4.83
C GLY A 157 -7.53 11.86 -3.72
N ILE A 158 -6.24 11.88 -4.08
CA ILE A 158 -5.15 12.02 -3.12
C ILE A 158 -5.35 13.25 -2.22
N SER A 159 -5.32 13.00 -0.91
CA SER A 159 -5.39 14.03 0.13
C SER A 159 -4.15 13.92 1.01
N LEU A 160 -3.26 14.91 0.86
CA LEU A 160 -2.03 15.06 1.62
C LEU A 160 -2.29 15.93 2.84
#